data_AF-A0A969GK92-F1
#
_entry.id   AF-A0A969GK92-F1
#
_cell.length_a   1.000
_cell.length_b   1.000
_cell.length_c   1.000
_cell.angle_alpha   90.00
_cell.angle_beta   90.00
_cell.angle_gamma   90.00
#
_symmetry.space_group_name_H-M   'P 1'
#
loop_
_entity.id
_entity.type
_entity.pdbx_description
1 polymer ?
#
loop_
_entity_poly.entity_id
_entity_poly.type
_entity_poly.pdbx_seq_one_letter_code
_entity_poly.pdbx_strand_id
1 'polypeptide(L)'
;MNILTLLARVQLHEFELSLAEWLPRQIADLEWGSTLVVVTPYLDEDGLWLLHNAYRRGSSVTVLICAPQQNFDAIQARGQKLNVQVYRTIWESDLNVLAA
;
A
#
# COMPACT_ATOMS: atom_id res chain seq x y z
N MET A 1 15.38 -18.43 9.38
CA MET A 1 14.57 -17.66 8.42
C MET A 1 15.00 -16.21 8.51
N ASN A 2 15.74 -15.72 7.52
CA ASN A 2 16.28 -14.37 7.51
C ASN A 2 15.29 -13.46 6.78
N ILE A 3 14.89 -12.34 7.40
CA ILE A 3 13.95 -11.36 6.83
C ILE A 3 14.40 -10.86 5.45
N LEU A 4 15.71 -10.86 5.21
CA LEU A 4 16.34 -10.52 3.94
C LEU A 4 15.97 -11.49 2.81
N THR A 5 15.70 -12.76 3.12
CA THR A 5 15.29 -13.76 2.12
C THR A 5 13.82 -13.60 1.69
N LEU A 6 12.98 -12.99 2.54
CA LEU A 6 11.60 -12.60 2.21
C LEU A 6 11.56 -11.31 1.38
N LEU A 7 12.43 -10.34 1.71
CA LEU A 7 12.63 -9.14 0.91
C LEU A 7 13.34 -9.42 -0.43
N ALA A 8 13.94 -10.60 -0.61
CA ALA A 8 14.72 -10.95 -1.80
C ALA A 8 13.91 -11.15 -3.10
N ARG A 9 12.57 -11.07 -3.06
CA ARG A 9 11.75 -10.99 -4.28
C ARG A 9 11.51 -9.54 -4.74
N VAL A 10 12.44 -8.64 -4.45
CA VAL A 10 12.47 -7.31 -5.09
C VAL A 10 12.75 -7.50 -6.57
N GLN A 11 11.67 -7.51 -7.36
CA GLN A 11 11.73 -7.45 -8.81
C GLN A 11 11.71 -5.97 -9.21
N LEU A 12 12.83 -5.47 -9.72
CA LEU A 12 12.89 -4.17 -10.37
C LEU A 12 12.10 -4.30 -11.68
N HIS A 13 10.93 -3.68 -11.73
CA HIS A 13 10.14 -3.56 -12.94
C HIS A 13 10.27 -2.14 -13.47
N GLU A 14 10.52 -2.01 -14.77
CA GLU A 14 10.29 -0.75 -15.47
C GLU A 14 8.77 -0.57 -15.57
N PHE A 15 8.25 0.49 -14.93
CA PHE A 15 6.82 0.72 -14.79
C PHE A 15 6.26 1.40 -16.05
N GLU A 16 5.64 0.61 -16.94
CA GLU A 16 4.74 1.14 -17.97
C GLU A 16 3.27 1.19 -17.50
N LEU A 17 2.92 0.39 -16.50
CA LEU A 17 1.54 0.23 -16.01
C LEU A 17 1.31 1.03 -14.72
N SER A 18 0.09 1.56 -14.57
CA SER A 18 -0.35 2.19 -13.32
C SER A 18 -0.44 1.16 -12.19
N LEU A 19 -0.37 1.62 -10.92
CA LEU A 19 -0.57 0.76 -9.75
C LEU A 19 -1.90 0.00 -9.84
N ALA A 20 -2.93 0.66 -10.36
CA ALA A 20 -4.26 0.09 -10.50
C ALA A 20 -4.33 -1.04 -11.55
N GLU A 21 -3.49 -1.00 -12.58
CA GLU A 21 -3.44 -2.05 -13.61
C GLU A 21 -2.51 -3.21 -13.22
N TRP A 22 -1.42 -2.89 -12.54
CA TRP A 22 -0.38 -3.86 -12.20
C TRP A 22 -0.75 -4.72 -10.99
N LEU A 23 -1.17 -4.09 -9.89
CA LEU A 23 -1.33 -4.76 -8.60
C LEU A 23 -2.33 -5.94 -8.62
N PRO A 24 -3.51 -5.87 -9.30
CA PRO A 24 -4.48 -6.96 -9.29
C PRO A 24 -3.93 -8.29 -9.81
N ARG A 25 -3.02 -8.22 -10.79
CA ARG A 25 -2.39 -9.41 -11.40
C ARG A 25 -1.39 -10.06 -10.46
N GLN A 26 -0.75 -9.27 -9.59
CA GLN A 26 0.25 -9.76 -8.64
C GLN A 26 -0.36 -10.33 -7.36
N ILE A 27 -1.54 -9.83 -6.98
CA ILE A 27 -2.21 -10.24 -5.75
C ILE A 27 -3.33 -11.27 -5.98
N ALA A 28 -3.45 -11.79 -7.21
CA ALA A 28 -4.48 -12.76 -7.57
C ALA A 28 -4.33 -14.09 -6.80
N ASP A 29 -3.09 -14.52 -6.57
CA ASP A 29 -2.77 -15.78 -5.91
C ASP A 29 -2.53 -15.62 -4.39
N LEU A 30 -2.80 -14.44 -3.82
CA LEU A 30 -2.64 -14.23 -2.38
C LEU A 30 -3.79 -14.90 -1.62
N GLU A 31 -3.42 -15.62 -0.56
CA GLU A 31 -4.38 -16.28 0.32
C GLU A 31 -5.18 -15.26 1.16
N TRP A 32 -6.35 -15.69 1.61
CA TRP A 32 -7.17 -14.94 2.55
C TRP A 32 -6.38 -14.70 3.86
N GLY A 33 -6.45 -13.48 4.40
CA GLY A 33 -5.65 -13.07 5.56
C GLY A 33 -4.24 -12.57 5.23
N SER A 34 -3.84 -12.53 3.96
CA SER A 34 -2.56 -11.95 3.53
C SER A 34 -2.46 -10.47 3.90
N THR A 35 -1.28 -10.03 4.34
CA THR A 35 -1.00 -8.61 4.62
C THR A 35 -0.32 -7.97 3.41
N LEU A 36 -0.96 -6.93 2.88
CA LEU A 36 -0.47 -6.12 1.78
C LEU A 36 0.04 -4.79 2.33
N VAL A 37 1.36 -4.59 2.27
CA VAL A 37 2.01 -3.31 2.58
C VAL A 37 2.38 -2.65 1.26
N VAL A 38 1.78 -1.50 0.97
CA VAL A 38 2.01 -0.74 -0.26
C VAL A 38 2.83 0.50 0.08
N VAL A 39 4.00 0.62 -0.52
CA VAL A 39 4.86 1.79 -0.38
C VAL A 39 4.83 2.54 -1.71
N THR A 40 4.30 3.76 -1.72
CA THR A 40 4.12 4.53 -2.95
C THR A 40 4.42 6.02 -2.74
N PRO A 41 4.99 6.72 -3.72
CA PRO A 41 5.10 8.19 -3.65
C PRO A 41 3.75 8.89 -3.75
N TYR A 42 2.76 8.27 -4.42
CA TYR A 42 1.47 8.88 -4.71
C TYR A 42 0.34 7.84 -4.69
N LEU A 43 -0.83 8.24 -4.18
CA LEU A 43 -2.04 7.42 -4.18
C LEU A 43 -3.24 8.26 -4.64
N ASP A 44 -3.82 7.89 -5.77
CA ASP A 44 -5.08 8.46 -6.27
C ASP A 44 -6.31 7.66 -5.79
N GLU A 45 -7.47 8.12 -6.22
CA GLU A 45 -8.74 7.49 -5.91
C GLU A 45 -8.89 6.09 -6.53
N ASP A 46 -8.37 5.90 -7.74
CA ASP A 46 -8.38 4.59 -8.42
C ASP A 46 -7.50 3.57 -7.68
N GLY A 47 -6.30 3.98 -7.25
CA GLY A 47 -5.45 3.18 -6.38
C GLY A 47 -6.13 2.87 -5.04
N LEU A 48 -6.84 3.82 -4.45
CA LEU A 48 -7.56 3.59 -3.20
C LEU A 48 -8.70 2.57 -3.36
N TRP A 49 -9.47 2.67 -4.44
CA TRP A 49 -10.53 1.71 -4.77
C TRP A 49 -9.99 0.30 -5.01
N LEU A 50 -8.84 0.22 -5.66
CA LEU A 50 -8.16 -1.04 -5.89
C LEU A 50 -7.70 -1.72 -4.60
N LEU A 51 -7.14 -0.94 -3.68
CA LEU A 51 -6.75 -1.42 -2.36
C LEU A 51 -7.96 -1.85 -1.53
N HIS A 52 -9.08 -1.13 -1.66
CA HIS A 52 -10.34 -1.55 -1.07
C HIS A 52 -10.81 -2.90 -1.65
N ASN A 53 -10.64 -3.15 -2.95
CA ASN A 53 -10.96 -4.45 -3.54
C ASN A 53 -10.03 -5.56 -3.03
N ALA A 54 -8.77 -5.28 -2.73
CA ALA A 54 -7.87 -6.21 -2.05
C ALA A 54 -8.36 -6.52 -0.63
N TYR A 55 -8.78 -5.50 0.13
CA TYR A 55 -9.40 -5.68 1.45
C TYR A 55 -10.66 -6.55 1.38
N ARG A 56 -11.54 -6.31 0.41
CA ARG A 56 -12.77 -7.11 0.22
C ARG A 56 -12.51 -8.58 -0.12
N ARG A 57 -11.33 -8.91 -0.67
CA ARG A 57 -10.89 -10.29 -0.87
C ARG A 57 -10.28 -10.93 0.39
N GLY A 58 -10.20 -10.18 1.48
CA GLY A 58 -9.73 -10.65 2.77
C GLY A 58 -8.27 -10.34 3.08
N SER A 59 -7.62 -9.46 2.31
CA SER A 59 -6.29 -8.98 2.66
C SER A 59 -6.36 -7.87 3.72
N SER A 60 -5.38 -7.82 4.62
CA SER A 60 -5.13 -6.62 5.43
C SER A 60 -4.31 -5.64 4.61
N VAL A 61 -4.75 -4.38 4.47
CA VAL A 61 -4.10 -3.42 3.56
C VAL A 61 -3.60 -2.19 4.32
N THR A 62 -2.29 -1.95 4.21
CA THR A 62 -1.61 -0.77 4.76
C THR A 62 -0.83 -0.06 3.67
N VAL A 63 -0.93 1.26 3.62
CA VAL A 63 -0.28 2.11 2.62
C VAL A 63 0.62 3.13 3.31
N LEU A 64 1.85 3.22 2.84
CA LEU A 64 2.86 4.17 3.27
C LEU A 64 3.14 5.13 2.11
N ILE A 65 2.79 6.40 2.31
CA ILE A 65 3.01 7.46 1.33
C ILE A 65 4.34 8.14 1.63
N CYS A 66 5.33 7.93 0.75
CA CYS A 66 6.71 8.38 0.94
C CYS A 66 7.05 9.73 0.30
N ALA A 67 6.08 10.42 -0.32
CA ALA A 67 6.31 11.75 -0.88
C ALA A 67 5.22 12.75 -0.46
N PRO A 68 5.50 14.07 -0.50
CA PRO A 68 4.50 15.09 -0.27
C PRO A 68 3.43 15.04 -1.37
N GLN A 69 2.21 14.68 -0.98
CA GLN A 69 1.05 14.68 -1.84
C GLN A 69 0.01 15.71 -1.36
N GLN A 70 -0.63 16.39 -2.30
CA GLN A 70 -1.76 17.28 -2.02
C GLN A 70 -2.97 16.48 -1.57
N ASN A 71 -3.81 17.05 -0.70
CA ASN A 71 -5.04 16.41 -0.20
C ASN A 71 -4.83 15.09 0.56
N PHE A 72 -3.66 14.89 1.17
CA PHE A 72 -3.37 13.69 1.97
C PHE A 72 -4.45 13.41 3.02
N ASP A 73 -4.87 14.42 3.78
CA ASP A 73 -5.89 14.24 4.83
C ASP A 73 -7.23 13.74 4.28
N ALA A 74 -7.61 14.21 3.09
CA ALA A 74 -8.82 13.74 2.42
C ALA A 74 -8.68 12.28 1.98
N ILE A 75 -7.51 11.89 1.48
CA ILE A 75 -7.21 10.50 1.08
C ILE A 75 -7.15 9.59 2.31
N GLN A 76 -6.54 10.04 3.40
CA GLN A 76 -6.48 9.30 4.66
C GLN A 76 -7.89 9.08 5.22
N ALA A 77 -8.73 10.11 5.26
CA ALA A 77 -10.11 10.00 5.73
C ALA A 77 -10.95 9.06 4.84
N ARG A 78 -10.72 9.06 3.52
CA ARG A 78 -11.36 8.12 2.59
C ARG A 78 -10.85 6.69 2.81
N GLY A 79 -9.55 6.50 2.98
CA GLY A 79 -8.93 5.20 3.24
C GLY A 79 -9.47 4.56 4.52
N GLN A 80 -9.57 5.34 5.61
CA GLN A 80 -10.17 4.88 6.85
C GLN A 80 -11.62 4.39 6.67
N LYS A 81 -12.43 5.09 5.87
CA LYS A 81 -13.80 4.65 5.55
C LYS A 81 -13.84 3.35 4.73
N LEU A 82 -12.78 3.07 3.98
CA LEU A 82 -12.63 1.89 3.13
C LEU A 82 -11.85 0.74 3.81
N ASN A 83 -11.52 0.87 5.11
CA ASN A 83 -10.64 -0.05 5.85
C ASN A 83 -9.25 -0.23 5.21
N VAL A 84 -8.75 0.81 4.54
CA VAL A 84 -7.38 0.89 4.04
C VAL A 84 -6.61 1.83 4.95
N GLN A 85 -5.61 1.31 5.68
CA GLN A 85 -4.80 2.15 6.57
C GLN A 85 -3.81 2.95 5.73
N VAL A 86 -3.88 4.28 5.77
CA VAL A 86 -3.00 5.17 5.00
C VAL A 86 -2.19 6.02 5.97
N TYR A 87 -0.87 5.92 5.83
CA TYR A 87 0.10 6.63 6.64
C TYR A 87 0.99 7.49 5.77
N ARG A 88 1.35 8.66 6.31
CA ARG A 88 2.38 9.52 5.75
C ARG A 88 3.71 9.09 6.33
N THR A 89 4.68 8.75 5.48
CA THR A 89 6.02 8.31 5.88
C THR A 89 7.06 9.05 5.05
N ILE A 90 7.05 10.38 5.16
CA ILE A 90 7.99 11.24 4.44
C ILE A 90 9.34 11.24 5.17
N TRP A 91 9.29 11.20 6.50
CA TRP A 91 10.46 11.18 7.35
C TRP A 91 10.52 9.90 8.18
N GLU A 92 11.72 9.53 8.62
CA GLU A 92 11.92 8.39 9.53
C GLU A 92 11.16 8.57 10.85
N SER A 93 11.03 9.81 11.33
CA SER A 93 10.22 10.13 12.51
C SER A 93 8.77 9.68 12.38
N ASP A 94 8.21 9.69 11.17
CA ASP A 94 6.83 9.30 10.92
C ASP A 94 6.64 7.79 11.12
N LEU A 95 7.65 6.99 10.77
CA LEU A 95 7.65 5.54 10.98
C LEU A 95 7.75 5.18 12.47
N ASN A 96 8.53 5.95 13.23
CA ASN A 96 8.69 5.72 14.67
C ASN A 96 7.37 5.91 15.44
N VAL A 97 6.50 6.81 14.97
CA VAL A 97 5.15 7.00 15.55
C VAL A 97 4.25 5.79 15.30
N LEU A 98 4.46 5.05 14.21
CA LEU A 98 3.68 3.84 13.88
C LEU A 98 4.16 2.58 14.60
N ALA A 99 5.41 2.57 15.08
CA ALA A 99 6.02 1.45 15.78
C ALA A 99 5.76 1.47 17.31
N ALA A 100 5.17 2.54 17.83
CA ALA A 100 4.85 2.75 19.24
C ALA A 100 3.43 2.27 19.58
#